data_AF-A0A1Y0HHZ9-F1
#
_entry.id   AF-A0A1Y0HHZ9-F1
#
_cell.length_a   1.000
_cell.length_b   1.000
_cell.length_c   1.000
_cell.angle_alpha   90.00
_cell.angle_beta   90.00
_cell.angle_gamma   90.00
#
_symmetry.space_group_name_H-M   'P 1'
#
loop_
_entity.id
_entity.type
_entity.pdbx_description
1 polymer ?
#
loop_
_entity_poly.entity_id
_entity_poly.type
_entity_poly.pdbx_seq_one_letter_code
_entity_poly.pdbx_strand_id
1 'polypeptide(L)'
;MQIIHEYKEVTHKELCKHIIDNKALHKYFTLDWKTLKAAQYCGILNFNHQDFYILPKIANKNDEQNLNIFIYMLMYAYNIKLSNEQIASCQNQKHTILEIFIQMFAQNLLKELKKGIFKEYLTQENNLRVLKGKYLINENLKYNFTKDKIYCQYDEFCENNSLNQFFLYAVKFFQKFVDDKKLLKQCELIFDEVEYKHIDINTLNFHFNRLTQRFKTSFEIALLLLKQSIPLFSQDKKSFAFLFDMNILFEKFIARILKEKYDDVEIPNGYISFGGLNLKPDIIVKSKNLNNRL
;
A
#
# COMPACT_ATOMS: atom_id res chain seq x y z
N MET A 1 16.46 -5.64 18.15
CA MET A 1 15.54 -4.62 17.64
C MET A 1 16.09 -3.27 18.06
N GLN A 2 16.46 -2.40 17.11
CA GLN A 2 16.89 -1.04 17.46
C GLN A 2 15.67 -0.13 17.41
N ILE A 3 15.46 0.68 18.45
CA ILE A 3 14.21 1.43 18.65
C ILE A 3 14.56 2.90 18.82
N ILE A 4 13.84 3.72 18.06
CA ILE A 4 13.87 5.17 18.08
C ILE A 4 12.43 5.60 18.36
N HIS A 5 12.23 6.61 19.20
CA HIS A 5 10.89 7.19 19.35
C HIS A 5 10.80 8.47 18.52
N GLU A 6 9.60 8.80 18.05
CA GLU A 6 9.32 10.11 17.44
C GLU A 6 9.87 11.26 18.30
N TYR A 7 10.42 12.29 17.64
CA TYR A 7 11.07 13.45 18.25
C TYR A 7 12.28 13.16 19.15
N LYS A 8 12.79 11.91 19.19
CA LYS A 8 14.03 11.56 19.89
C LYS A 8 15.22 11.56 18.96
N GLU A 9 16.39 11.75 19.57
CA GLU A 9 17.68 11.69 18.89
C GLU A 9 17.94 10.28 18.33
N VAL A 10 18.48 10.25 17.11
CA VAL A 10 19.05 9.06 16.50
C VAL A 10 20.51 8.97 16.94
N THR A 11 20.84 7.98 17.77
CA THR A 11 22.19 7.85 18.35
C THR A 11 23.10 6.94 17.51
N HIS A 12 22.54 6.17 16.59
CA HIS A 12 23.30 5.22 15.77
C HIS A 12 24.07 5.95 14.65
N LYS A 13 25.39 6.06 14.80
CA LYS A 13 26.26 6.87 13.92
C LYS A 13 26.14 6.57 12.43
N GLU A 14 26.17 5.29 12.05
CA GLU A 14 26.06 4.90 10.64
C GLU A 14 24.68 5.21 10.06
N LEU A 15 23.63 5.09 10.89
CA LEU A 15 22.27 5.40 10.47
C LEU A 15 22.12 6.91 10.27
N CYS A 16 22.68 7.72 11.17
CA CYS A 16 22.69 9.17 11.03
C CYS A 16 23.33 9.60 9.72
N LYS A 17 24.50 9.02 9.39
CA LYS A 17 25.17 9.29 8.11
C LYS A 17 24.29 8.90 6.93
N HIS A 18 23.70 7.70 6.95
CA HIS A 18 22.80 7.23 5.89
C HIS A 18 21.59 8.17 5.70
N ILE A 19 20.95 8.61 6.79
CA ILE A 19 19.83 9.55 6.74
C ILE A 19 20.25 10.91 6.15
N ILE A 20 21.41 11.42 6.57
CA ILE A 20 21.93 12.72 6.08
C ILE A 20 22.25 12.63 4.58
N ASP A 21 22.87 11.54 4.13
CA ASP A 21 23.26 11.35 2.73
C ASP A 21 22.06 11.07 1.81
N ASN A 22 20.92 10.63 2.35
CA ASN A 22 19.77 10.20 1.57
C ASN A 22 18.59 11.20 1.63
N LYS A 23 18.46 12.01 0.57
CA LYS A 23 17.40 13.04 0.44
C LYS A 23 15.98 12.50 0.61
N ALA A 24 15.73 11.24 0.27
CA ALA A 24 14.41 10.62 0.43
C ALA A 24 13.98 10.52 1.91
N LEU A 25 14.94 10.51 2.84
CA LEU A 25 14.68 10.42 4.28
C LEU A 25 14.55 11.78 4.97
N HIS A 26 14.96 12.88 4.34
CA HIS A 26 14.99 14.21 4.98
C HIS A 26 13.62 14.71 5.45
N LYS A 27 12.52 14.23 4.86
CA LYS A 27 11.16 14.55 5.33
C LYS A 27 10.84 13.92 6.70
N TYR A 28 11.48 12.80 7.03
CA TYR A 28 11.13 11.95 8.17
C TYR A 28 12.00 12.21 9.40
N PHE A 29 13.05 13.01 9.24
CA PHE A 29 14.01 13.35 10.28
C PHE A 29 14.32 14.84 10.25
N THR A 30 14.69 15.40 11.40
CA THR A 30 15.06 16.81 11.55
C THR A 30 16.49 16.91 12.05
N LEU A 31 17.28 17.83 11.48
CA LEU A 31 18.64 18.12 11.94
C LEU A 31 18.62 19.45 12.69
N ASP A 32 18.84 19.39 14.00
CA ASP A 32 18.73 20.52 14.92
C ASP A 32 19.99 20.59 15.79
N TRP A 33 20.77 21.67 15.69
CA TRP A 33 22.05 21.85 16.40
C TRP A 33 23.05 20.67 16.29
N LYS A 34 23.19 20.09 15.09
CA LYS A 34 23.99 18.86 14.81
C LYS A 34 23.44 17.57 15.43
N THR A 35 22.26 17.61 16.04
CA THR A 35 21.55 16.43 16.53
C THR A 35 20.48 16.03 15.52
N LEU A 36 20.55 14.79 15.03
CA LEU A 36 19.53 14.22 14.15
C LEU A 36 18.40 13.64 15.01
N LYS A 37 17.16 14.05 14.78
CA LYS A 37 15.97 13.58 15.52
C LYS A 37 14.95 12.97 14.56
N ALA A 38 14.26 11.91 14.98
CA ALA A 38 13.07 11.44 14.27
C ALA A 38 11.98 12.53 14.29
N ALA A 39 11.21 12.67 13.21
CA ALA A 39 10.04 13.55 13.18
C ALA A 39 8.78 12.78 13.66
N GLN A 40 7.58 13.20 13.23
CA GLN A 40 6.30 12.56 13.57
C GLN A 40 6.01 11.24 12.85
N TYR A 41 7.01 10.64 12.21
CA TYR A 41 6.82 9.48 11.36
C TYR A 41 7.23 8.20 12.08
N CYS A 42 6.37 7.19 12.07
CA CYS A 42 6.62 5.90 12.70
C CYS A 42 6.54 4.74 11.72
N GLY A 43 7.25 3.66 12.02
CA GLY A 43 7.36 2.51 11.15
C GLY A 43 8.73 1.86 11.26
N ILE A 44 9.25 1.40 10.12
CA ILE A 44 10.51 0.66 10.06
C ILE A 44 11.43 1.28 9.02
N LEU A 45 12.71 1.34 9.34
CA LEU A 45 13.81 1.69 8.47
C LEU A 45 14.81 0.54 8.50
N ASN A 46 14.98 -0.16 7.38
CA ASN A 46 16.00 -1.18 7.21
C ASN A 46 17.22 -0.57 6.51
N PHE A 47 18.37 -0.72 7.14
CA PHE A 47 19.65 -0.27 6.63
C PHE A 47 20.74 -1.28 7.01
N ASN A 48 21.58 -1.70 6.05
CA ASN A 48 22.64 -2.69 6.27
C ASN A 48 22.13 -4.00 6.93
N HIS A 49 20.97 -4.50 6.49
CA HIS A 49 20.30 -5.67 7.08
C HIS A 49 19.91 -5.53 8.56
N GLN A 50 19.86 -4.30 9.08
CA GLN A 50 19.40 -4.01 10.43
C GLN A 50 18.08 -3.23 10.40
N ASP A 51 17.14 -3.67 11.23
CA ASP A 51 15.85 -3.00 11.40
C ASP A 51 15.90 -1.98 12.53
N PHE A 52 15.56 -0.75 12.18
CA PHE A 52 15.34 0.37 13.09
C PHE A 52 13.85 0.69 13.12
N TYR A 53 13.22 0.50 14.27
CA TYR A 53 11.81 0.83 14.47
C TYR A 53 11.70 2.25 14.99
N ILE A 54 10.86 3.05 14.34
CA ILE A 54 10.48 4.37 14.84
C ILE A 54 9.08 4.22 15.43
N LEU A 55 8.96 4.27 16.75
CA LEU A 55 7.71 4.03 17.46
C LEU A 55 7.08 5.34 17.95
N PRO A 56 5.75 5.39 18.04
CA PRO A 56 5.08 6.58 18.54
C PRO A 56 5.38 6.77 20.03
N LYS A 57 5.23 7.99 20.52
CA LYS A 57 5.47 8.34 21.93
C LYS A 57 4.27 7.91 22.79
N ILE A 58 3.94 6.62 22.77
CA ILE A 58 2.82 6.01 23.50
C ILE A 58 3.31 5.39 24.83
N ALA A 59 2.35 5.02 25.66
CA ALA A 59 2.18 5.36 27.07
C ALA A 59 3.14 4.72 28.09
N ASN A 60 3.98 3.73 27.73
CA ASN A 60 4.78 2.99 28.71
C ASN A 60 6.23 2.81 28.23
N LYS A 61 7.18 2.57 29.15
CA LYS A 61 8.58 2.19 28.83
C LYS A 61 8.71 0.74 28.30
N ASN A 62 7.67 0.20 27.66
CA ASN A 62 7.66 -1.15 27.10
C ASN A 62 7.49 -1.07 25.57
N ASP A 63 8.58 -1.28 24.86
CA ASP A 63 8.62 -1.11 23.42
C ASP A 63 7.85 -2.17 22.64
N GLU A 64 7.74 -3.39 23.18
CA GLU A 64 6.95 -4.46 22.56
C GLU A 64 5.47 -4.11 22.57
N GLN A 65 4.98 -3.60 23.70
CA GLN A 65 3.60 -3.11 23.82
C GLN A 65 3.35 -1.93 22.87
N ASN A 66 4.29 -0.98 22.79
CA ASN A 66 4.16 0.18 21.90
C ASN A 66 4.13 -0.23 20.43
N LEU A 67 4.94 -1.21 20.02
CA LEU A 67 4.91 -1.79 18.68
C LEU A 67 3.55 -2.46 18.39
N ASN A 68 3.03 -3.26 19.32
CA ASN A 68 1.73 -3.92 19.16
C ASN A 68 0.58 -2.91 19.05
N ILE A 69 0.58 -1.84 19.84
CA ILE A 69 -0.40 -0.75 19.74
C ILE A 69 -0.32 -0.08 18.38
N PHE A 70 0.89 0.24 17.90
CA PHE A 70 1.10 0.85 16.60
C PHE A 70 0.59 -0.04 15.44
N ILE A 71 0.89 -1.34 15.48
CA ILE A 71 0.36 -2.34 14.52
C ILE A 71 -1.17 -2.37 14.56
N TYR A 72 -1.75 -2.40 15.76
CA TYR A 72 -3.20 -2.40 15.94
C TYR A 72 -3.85 -1.15 15.36
N MET A 73 -3.27 0.03 15.60
CA MET A 73 -3.74 1.29 15.04
C MET A 73 -3.73 1.28 13.51
N LEU A 74 -2.63 0.82 12.90
CA LEU A 74 -2.52 0.67 11.45
C LEU A 74 -3.60 -0.25 10.90
N MET A 75 -3.73 -1.43 11.49
CA MET A 75 -4.71 -2.38 11.02
C MET A 75 -6.13 -1.83 11.09
N TYR A 76 -6.48 -1.23 12.23
CA TYR A 76 -7.80 -0.70 12.46
C TYR A 76 -8.07 0.47 11.52
N ALA A 77 -7.19 1.48 11.48
CA ALA A 77 -7.33 2.67 10.63
C ALA A 77 -7.51 2.34 9.14
N TYR A 78 -6.81 1.31 8.65
CA TYR A 78 -6.86 0.90 7.24
C TYR A 78 -7.83 -0.26 6.96
N ASN A 79 -8.74 -0.59 7.89
CA ASN A 79 -9.73 -1.66 7.74
C ASN A 79 -9.13 -3.06 7.47
N ILE A 80 -7.92 -3.30 7.96
CA ILE A 80 -7.19 -4.54 7.74
C ILE A 80 -7.69 -5.55 8.77
N LYS A 81 -8.41 -6.57 8.30
CA LYS A 81 -8.91 -7.67 9.13
C LYS A 81 -7.90 -8.81 9.14
N LEU A 82 -7.40 -9.16 10.33
CA LEU A 82 -6.60 -10.37 10.53
C LEU A 82 -7.53 -11.58 10.73
N SER A 83 -7.16 -12.73 10.16
CA SER A 83 -7.68 -14.02 10.60
C SER A 83 -6.95 -14.49 11.88
N ASN A 84 -7.57 -15.39 12.65
CA ASN A 84 -6.94 -15.97 13.83
C ASN A 84 -5.61 -16.67 13.50
N GLU A 85 -5.51 -17.26 12.31
CA GLU A 85 -4.29 -17.90 11.80
C GLU A 85 -3.17 -16.87 11.59
N GLN A 86 -3.50 -15.68 11.09
CA GLN A 86 -2.54 -14.60 10.90
C GLN A 86 -2.06 -14.03 12.24
N ILE A 87 -2.97 -13.87 13.22
CA ILE A 87 -2.62 -13.45 14.58
C ILE A 87 -1.63 -14.46 15.20
N ALA A 88 -1.91 -15.76 15.08
CA ALA A 88 -1.05 -16.82 15.61
C ALA A 88 0.31 -16.90 14.91
N SER A 89 0.37 -16.69 13.59
CA SER A 89 1.64 -16.61 12.83
C SER A 89 2.48 -15.40 13.26
N CYS A 90 1.85 -14.25 13.50
CA CYS A 90 2.53 -13.04 13.99
C CYS A 90 3.13 -13.23 15.40
N GLN A 91 2.50 -14.02 16.26
CA GLN A 91 2.98 -14.30 17.62
C GLN A 91 4.21 -15.22 17.65
N ASN A 92 4.37 -16.08 16.66
CA ASN A 92 5.41 -17.12 16.65
C ASN A 92 6.69 -16.71 15.89
N GLN A 93 6.66 -15.61 15.15
CA GLN A 93 7.78 -15.19 14.30
C GLN A 93 8.19 -13.75 14.64
N LYS A 94 9.51 -13.49 14.67
CA LYS A 94 10.08 -12.13 14.77
C LYS A 94 9.94 -11.40 13.44
N HIS A 95 8.76 -11.41 12.84
CA HIS A 95 8.52 -10.75 11.57
C HIS A 95 8.50 -9.25 11.75
N THR A 96 9.06 -8.56 10.76
CA THR A 96 8.92 -7.10 10.72
C THR A 96 7.47 -6.73 10.49
N ILE A 97 7.08 -5.55 10.97
CA ILE A 97 5.74 -5.00 10.68
C ILE A 97 5.43 -5.02 9.18
N LEU A 98 6.43 -4.72 8.35
CA LEU A 98 6.32 -4.74 6.90
C LEU A 98 6.10 -6.18 6.39
N GLU A 99 6.85 -7.14 6.90
CA GLU A 99 6.70 -8.55 6.52
C GLU A 99 5.30 -9.08 6.86
N ILE A 100 4.76 -8.73 8.03
CA ILE A 100 3.37 -9.05 8.40
C ILE A 100 2.40 -8.52 7.34
N PHE A 101 2.45 -7.23 7.01
CA PHE A 101 1.55 -6.65 6.01
C PHE A 101 1.71 -7.27 4.61
N ILE A 102 2.95 -7.57 4.20
CA ILE A 102 3.22 -8.22 2.91
C ILE A 102 2.69 -9.65 2.88
N GLN A 103 2.90 -10.44 3.94
CA GLN A 103 2.35 -11.80 4.02
C GLN A 103 0.82 -11.78 4.02
N MET A 104 0.20 -10.85 4.75
CA MET A 104 -1.25 -10.67 4.72
C MET A 104 -1.78 -10.33 3.31
N PHE A 105 -1.11 -9.41 2.61
CA PHE A 105 -1.41 -9.09 1.23
C PHE A 105 -1.35 -10.35 0.35
N ALA A 106 -0.25 -11.09 0.42
CA ALA A 106 -0.01 -12.27 -0.40
C ALA A 106 -1.03 -13.39 -0.11
N GLN A 107 -1.35 -13.62 1.17
CA GLN A 107 -2.37 -14.61 1.57
C GLN A 107 -3.76 -14.25 1.07
N ASN A 108 -4.19 -13.00 1.26
CA ASN A 108 -5.48 -12.53 0.80
C ASN A 108 -5.59 -12.57 -0.72
N LEU A 109 -4.54 -12.13 -1.43
CA LEU A 109 -4.48 -12.19 -2.89
C LEU A 109 -4.55 -13.64 -3.38
N LEU A 110 -3.71 -14.53 -2.84
CA LEU A 110 -3.68 -15.94 -3.24
C LEU A 110 -5.03 -16.62 -3.01
N LYS A 111 -5.71 -16.31 -1.90
CA LYS A 111 -7.06 -16.84 -1.61
C LYS A 111 -8.07 -16.46 -2.70
N GLU A 112 -8.02 -15.23 -3.20
CA GLU A 112 -8.90 -14.79 -4.28
C GLU A 112 -8.47 -15.31 -5.65
N LEU A 113 -7.16 -15.39 -5.92
CA LEU A 113 -6.62 -15.99 -7.14
C LEU A 113 -6.96 -17.48 -7.27
N LYS A 114 -6.99 -18.23 -6.16
CA LYS A 114 -7.46 -19.64 -6.13
C LYS A 114 -8.92 -19.81 -6.55
N LYS A 115 -9.75 -18.76 -6.46
CA LYS A 115 -11.12 -18.75 -6.99
C LYS A 115 -11.18 -18.37 -8.48
N GLY A 116 -10.03 -18.24 -9.14
CA GLY A 116 -9.86 -17.84 -10.53
C GLY A 116 -9.28 -16.43 -10.66
N ILE A 117 -8.31 -16.27 -11.58
CA ILE A 117 -7.78 -14.97 -11.98
C ILE A 117 -8.88 -14.10 -12.61
N PHE A 118 -8.82 -12.77 -12.42
CA PHE A 118 -9.75 -11.87 -13.07
C PHE A 118 -9.44 -11.78 -14.57
N LYS A 119 -10.45 -11.98 -15.40
CA LYS A 119 -10.37 -11.84 -16.86
C LYS A 119 -11.44 -10.86 -17.31
N GLU A 120 -11.11 -10.06 -18.32
CA GLU A 120 -12.07 -9.15 -18.94
C GLU A 120 -11.90 -9.14 -20.46
N TYR A 121 -12.93 -8.67 -21.15
CA TYR A 121 -12.89 -8.48 -22.59
C TYR A 121 -12.13 -7.20 -22.90
N LEU A 122 -10.98 -7.35 -23.56
CA LEU A 122 -10.17 -6.24 -24.05
C LEU A 122 -10.29 -6.18 -25.57
N THR A 123 -10.71 -5.02 -26.08
CA THR A 123 -10.76 -4.79 -27.52
C THR A 123 -9.35 -4.67 -28.07
N GLN A 124 -9.00 -5.53 -29.02
CA GLN A 124 -7.72 -5.55 -29.71
C GLN A 124 -7.93 -5.32 -31.20
N GLU A 125 -6.92 -4.73 -31.84
CA GLU A 125 -6.85 -4.57 -33.29
C GLU A 125 -5.57 -5.22 -33.81
N ASN A 126 -5.71 -6.27 -34.61
CA ASN A 126 -4.58 -7.05 -35.12
C ASN A 126 -4.75 -7.36 -36.61
N ASN A 127 -3.61 -7.57 -37.29
CA ASN A 127 -3.55 -7.97 -38.69
C ASN A 127 -3.36 -9.48 -38.81
N LEU A 128 -4.46 -10.22 -38.98
CA LEU A 128 -4.51 -11.68 -38.88
C LEU A 128 -4.70 -12.36 -40.24
N ARG A 129 -4.39 -13.65 -40.37
CA ARG A 129 -4.66 -14.41 -41.61
C ARG A 129 -6.14 -14.79 -41.80
N VAL A 130 -6.95 -14.58 -40.77
CA VAL A 130 -8.39 -14.91 -40.74
C VAL A 130 -9.16 -13.72 -40.18
N LEU A 131 -10.40 -13.55 -40.62
CA LEU A 131 -11.28 -12.53 -40.06
C LEU A 131 -11.75 -12.96 -38.67
N LYS A 132 -11.39 -12.20 -37.63
CA LYS A 132 -11.86 -12.36 -36.26
C LYS A 132 -12.60 -11.10 -35.83
N GLY A 133 -13.88 -11.20 -35.49
CA GLY A 133 -14.69 -10.05 -35.10
C GLY A 133 -14.98 -9.09 -36.26
N LYS A 134 -14.78 -7.79 -36.02
CA LYS A 134 -15.10 -6.70 -36.95
C LYS A 134 -13.97 -6.46 -37.94
N TYR A 135 -14.29 -6.43 -39.22
CA TYR A 135 -13.35 -6.04 -40.27
C TYR A 135 -13.09 -4.53 -40.24
N LEU A 136 -11.83 -4.11 -40.12
CA LEU A 136 -11.43 -2.70 -40.16
C LEU A 136 -10.91 -2.35 -41.56
N ILE A 137 -11.82 -2.00 -42.47
CA ILE A 137 -11.49 -1.80 -43.89
C ILE A 137 -10.43 -0.70 -44.11
N ASN A 138 -10.51 0.41 -43.37
CA ASN A 138 -9.57 1.53 -43.52
C ASN A 138 -8.15 1.12 -43.10
N GLU A 139 -8.00 0.49 -41.93
CA GLU A 139 -6.70 -0.02 -41.47
C GLU A 139 -6.20 -1.15 -42.40
N ASN A 140 -7.10 -1.99 -42.92
CA ASN A 140 -6.73 -3.05 -43.84
C ASN A 140 -6.18 -2.49 -45.16
N LEU A 141 -6.82 -1.49 -45.75
CA LEU A 141 -6.32 -0.83 -46.96
C LEU A 141 -4.98 -0.12 -46.72
N LYS A 142 -4.76 0.39 -45.51
CA LYS A 142 -3.51 1.06 -45.10
C LYS A 142 -2.33 0.09 -44.94
N TYR A 143 -2.54 -1.07 -44.32
CA TYR A 143 -1.46 -2.00 -43.96
C TYR A 143 -1.30 -3.22 -44.88
N ASN A 144 -2.35 -3.60 -45.62
CA ASN A 144 -2.34 -4.80 -46.47
C ASN A 144 -2.44 -4.44 -47.95
N PHE A 145 -1.32 -4.51 -48.65
CA PHE A 145 -1.27 -4.41 -50.12
C PHE A 145 -1.60 -5.75 -50.81
N THR A 146 -1.37 -6.88 -50.14
CA THR A 146 -1.76 -8.24 -50.59
C THR A 146 -2.90 -8.79 -49.72
N LYS A 147 -3.61 -9.82 -50.21
CA LYS A 147 -4.82 -10.38 -49.56
C LYS A 147 -4.53 -11.48 -48.53
N ASP A 148 -3.29 -11.59 -48.05
CA ASP A 148 -2.88 -12.70 -47.16
C ASP A 148 -3.21 -12.46 -45.68
N LYS A 149 -3.58 -11.22 -45.34
CA LYS A 149 -3.99 -10.83 -44.00
C LYS A 149 -5.17 -9.86 -44.05
N ILE A 150 -5.87 -9.80 -42.94
CA ILE A 150 -7.09 -9.04 -42.69
C ILE A 150 -6.92 -8.29 -41.37
N TYR A 151 -6.98 -6.97 -41.44
CA TYR A 151 -6.97 -6.10 -40.27
C TYR A 151 -8.35 -6.13 -39.61
N CYS A 152 -8.41 -6.58 -38.36
CA CYS A 152 -9.66 -6.80 -37.65
C CYS A 152 -9.58 -6.39 -36.19
N GLN A 153 -10.74 -6.00 -35.66
CA GLN A 153 -10.96 -5.64 -34.28
C GLN A 153 -11.82 -6.72 -33.61
N TYR A 154 -11.38 -7.23 -32.47
CA TYR A 154 -12.12 -8.24 -31.72
C TYR A 154 -11.91 -8.06 -30.22
N ASP A 155 -12.87 -8.54 -29.45
CA ASP A 155 -12.74 -8.59 -28.00
C ASP A 155 -12.10 -9.90 -27.58
N GLU A 156 -10.99 -9.82 -26.86
CA GLU A 156 -10.29 -10.99 -26.30
C GLU A 156 -10.54 -11.08 -24.81
N PHE A 157 -11.02 -12.23 -24.35
CA PHE A 157 -11.17 -12.51 -22.94
C PHE A 157 -9.81 -12.86 -22.33
N CYS A 158 -9.15 -11.85 -21.75
CA CYS A 158 -7.74 -11.92 -21.36
C CYS A 158 -7.55 -11.60 -19.87
N GLU A 159 -6.51 -12.20 -19.27
CA GLU A 159 -6.05 -11.87 -17.92
C GLU A 159 -5.08 -10.69 -17.88
N ASN A 160 -4.54 -10.24 -19.01
CA ASN A 160 -3.62 -9.10 -19.08
C ASN A 160 -4.35 -7.74 -18.96
N ASN A 161 -5.02 -7.53 -17.83
CA ASN A 161 -5.72 -6.28 -17.48
C ASN A 161 -4.98 -5.46 -16.43
N SER A 162 -5.40 -4.21 -16.24
CA SER A 162 -4.75 -3.26 -15.33
C SER A 162 -4.72 -3.73 -13.87
N LEU A 163 -5.75 -4.45 -13.41
CA LEU A 163 -5.80 -4.97 -12.04
C LEU A 163 -4.75 -6.06 -11.81
N ASN A 164 -4.64 -7.01 -12.73
CA ASN A 164 -3.65 -8.07 -12.64
C ASN A 164 -2.23 -7.53 -12.85
N GLN A 165 -2.04 -6.57 -13.75
CA GLN A 165 -0.77 -5.85 -13.91
C GLN A 165 -0.35 -5.15 -12.61
N PHE A 166 -1.31 -4.53 -11.90
CA PHE A 166 -1.08 -3.97 -10.57
C PHE A 166 -0.64 -5.00 -9.55
N PHE A 167 -1.33 -6.14 -9.47
CA PHE A 167 -0.94 -7.18 -8.52
C PHE A 167 0.41 -7.81 -8.86
N LEU A 168 0.70 -8.05 -10.14
CA LEU A 168 2.01 -8.54 -10.58
C LEU A 168 3.13 -7.55 -10.25
N TYR A 169 2.87 -6.24 -10.45
CA TYR A 169 3.79 -5.18 -10.04
C TYR A 169 4.06 -5.22 -8.53
N ALA A 170 2.99 -5.22 -7.71
CA ALA A 170 3.08 -5.25 -6.26
C ALA A 170 3.81 -6.50 -5.75
N VAL A 171 3.47 -7.68 -6.27
CA VAL A 171 4.08 -8.96 -5.91
C VAL A 171 5.58 -8.94 -6.18
N LYS A 172 6.01 -8.50 -7.37
CA LYS A 172 7.44 -8.43 -7.72
C LYS A 172 8.18 -7.36 -6.90
N PHE A 173 7.52 -6.26 -6.58
CA PHE A 173 8.09 -5.21 -5.74
C PHE A 173 8.33 -5.72 -4.31
N PHE A 174 7.34 -6.36 -3.68
CA PHE A 174 7.44 -6.83 -2.30
C PHE A 174 8.45 -7.94 -2.05
N GLN A 175 8.79 -8.74 -3.07
CA GLN A 175 9.85 -9.75 -2.98
C GLN A 175 11.24 -9.18 -2.64
N LYS A 176 11.44 -7.87 -2.70
CA LYS A 176 12.70 -7.20 -2.34
C LYS A 176 12.82 -6.93 -0.84
N PHE A 177 11.71 -6.94 -0.11
CA PHE A 177 11.62 -6.48 1.29
C PHE A 177 11.26 -7.58 2.29
N VAL A 178 11.12 -8.82 1.82
CA VAL A 178 10.84 -9.99 2.67
C VAL A 178 11.84 -11.10 2.42
N ASP A 179 12.12 -11.86 3.48
CA ASP A 179 12.96 -13.05 3.41
C ASP A 179 12.14 -14.27 2.93
N ASP A 180 10.94 -14.49 3.48
CA ASP A 180 10.03 -15.53 2.98
C ASP A 180 9.23 -15.04 1.76
N LYS A 181 9.62 -15.52 0.59
CA LYS A 181 9.01 -15.17 -0.69
C LYS A 181 8.01 -16.21 -1.19
N LYS A 182 7.74 -17.28 -0.43
CA LYS A 182 6.99 -18.45 -0.91
C LYS A 182 5.59 -18.06 -1.41
N LEU A 183 4.84 -17.29 -0.63
CA LEU A 183 3.49 -16.87 -1.01
C LEU A 183 3.46 -15.87 -2.18
N LEU A 184 4.42 -14.93 -2.19
CA LEU A 184 4.57 -14.00 -3.31
C LEU A 184 4.90 -14.73 -4.61
N LYS A 185 5.79 -15.73 -4.57
CA LYS A 185 6.12 -16.56 -5.74
C LYS A 185 4.93 -17.37 -6.22
N GLN A 186 4.10 -17.91 -5.32
CA GLN A 186 2.86 -18.59 -5.70
C GLN A 186 1.88 -17.64 -6.41
N CYS A 187 1.75 -16.39 -5.94
CA CYS A 187 0.94 -15.39 -6.64
C CYS A 187 1.53 -15.05 -8.01
N GLU A 188 2.85 -14.84 -8.09
CA GLU A 188 3.55 -14.51 -9.35
C GLU A 188 3.34 -15.59 -10.42
N LEU A 189 3.37 -16.87 -10.05
CA LEU A 189 3.15 -17.98 -10.98
C LEU A 189 1.75 -18.01 -11.59
N ILE A 190 0.73 -17.45 -10.91
CA ILE A 190 -0.65 -17.39 -11.44
C ILE A 190 -0.79 -16.27 -12.49
N PHE A 191 0.16 -15.34 -12.56
CA PHE A 191 0.17 -14.21 -13.48
C PHE A 191 1.12 -14.44 -14.67
N ASP A 192 1.26 -15.67 -15.14
CA ASP A 192 2.22 -16.04 -16.19
C ASP A 192 1.89 -15.45 -17.56
N GLU A 193 0.60 -15.27 -17.90
CA GLU A 193 0.16 -14.59 -19.14
C GLU A 193 -0.05 -13.07 -18.94
N VAL A 194 0.27 -12.52 -17.77
CA VAL A 194 0.11 -11.09 -17.47
C VAL A 194 1.42 -10.33 -17.74
N GLU A 195 1.32 -9.28 -18.53
CA GLU A 195 2.46 -8.43 -18.87
C GLU A 195 2.92 -7.62 -17.64
N TYR A 196 4.20 -7.66 -17.32
CA TYR A 196 4.73 -6.80 -16.25
C TYR A 196 4.87 -5.36 -16.73
N LYS A 197 4.22 -4.42 -16.03
CA LYS A 197 4.39 -2.99 -16.24
C LYS A 197 4.80 -2.30 -14.95
N HIS A 198 5.72 -1.34 -15.06
CA HIS A 198 5.96 -0.41 -13.98
C HIS A 198 4.73 0.50 -13.82
N ILE A 199 4.24 0.65 -12.60
CA ILE A 199 3.04 1.44 -12.31
C ILE A 199 3.42 2.63 -11.46
N ASP A 200 3.06 3.83 -11.92
CA ASP A 200 3.09 5.01 -11.08
C ASP A 200 1.89 4.97 -10.12
N ILE A 201 2.22 4.74 -8.85
CA ILE A 201 1.26 4.58 -7.77
C ILE A 201 0.56 5.90 -7.40
N ASN A 202 1.17 7.03 -7.74
CA ASN A 202 0.60 8.35 -7.43
C ASN A 202 -0.52 8.72 -8.40
N THR A 203 -0.47 8.23 -9.65
CA THR A 203 -1.48 8.48 -10.69
C THR A 203 -2.49 7.34 -10.83
N LEU A 204 -2.32 6.25 -10.08
CA LEU A 204 -3.19 5.09 -10.16
C LEU A 204 -4.62 5.44 -9.70
N ASN A 205 -5.58 5.31 -10.62
CA ASN A 205 -7.00 5.40 -10.32
C ASN A 205 -7.71 4.14 -10.80
N PHE A 206 -8.13 3.28 -9.87
CA PHE A 206 -8.81 2.02 -10.16
C PHE A 206 -10.20 2.02 -9.54
N HIS A 207 -11.22 1.70 -10.35
CA HIS A 207 -12.61 1.63 -9.91
C HIS A 207 -13.05 0.18 -9.80
N PHE A 208 -13.47 -0.23 -8.60
CA PHE A 208 -14.01 -1.57 -8.38
C PHE A 208 -15.42 -1.71 -8.95
N ASN A 209 -15.64 -2.84 -9.63
CA ASN A 209 -16.94 -3.32 -10.06
C ASN A 209 -17.31 -4.60 -9.31
N ARG A 210 -18.50 -5.14 -9.56
CA ARG A 210 -19.00 -6.36 -8.90
C ARG A 210 -18.04 -7.56 -9.03
N LEU A 211 -17.30 -7.67 -10.14
CA LEU A 211 -16.40 -8.80 -10.41
C LEU A 211 -15.03 -8.62 -9.73
N THR A 212 -14.56 -7.38 -9.60
CA THR A 212 -13.25 -7.05 -9.02
C THR A 212 -13.31 -6.76 -7.53
N GLN A 213 -14.51 -6.54 -6.97
CA GLN A 213 -14.74 -6.21 -5.55
C GLN A 213 -14.07 -7.20 -4.58
N ARG A 214 -13.98 -8.48 -4.94
CA ARG A 214 -13.33 -9.50 -4.11
C ARG A 214 -11.83 -9.24 -3.88
N PHE A 215 -11.17 -8.51 -4.80
CA PHE A 215 -9.75 -8.17 -4.70
C PHE A 215 -9.49 -6.86 -3.95
N LYS A 216 -10.54 -6.15 -3.52
CA LYS A 216 -10.43 -4.81 -2.94
C LYS A 216 -9.49 -4.76 -1.73
N THR A 217 -9.61 -5.70 -0.80
CA THR A 217 -8.75 -5.75 0.39
C THR A 217 -7.27 -5.89 0.02
N SER A 218 -6.92 -6.82 -0.85
CA SER A 218 -5.53 -7.03 -1.30
C SER A 218 -5.01 -5.81 -2.05
N PHE A 219 -5.86 -5.18 -2.87
CA PHE A 219 -5.50 -3.96 -3.59
C PHE A 219 -5.22 -2.80 -2.64
N GLU A 220 -6.08 -2.55 -1.66
CA GLU A 220 -5.93 -1.47 -0.68
C GLU A 220 -4.67 -1.66 0.18
N ILE A 221 -4.39 -2.90 0.62
CA ILE A 221 -3.16 -3.21 1.38
C ILE A 221 -1.92 -3.00 0.48
N ALA A 222 -1.92 -3.53 -0.74
CA ALA A 222 -0.80 -3.35 -1.66
C ALA A 222 -0.56 -1.87 -1.98
N LEU A 223 -1.63 -1.11 -2.23
CA LEU A 223 -1.56 0.31 -2.54
C LEU A 223 -0.98 1.10 -1.36
N LEU A 224 -1.43 0.80 -0.14
CA LEU A 224 -0.88 1.39 1.08
C LEU A 224 0.61 1.09 1.22
N LEU A 225 0.98 -0.19 1.07
CA LEU A 225 2.36 -0.65 1.19
C LEU A 225 3.28 0.01 0.16
N LEU A 226 2.83 0.10 -1.09
CA LEU A 226 3.58 0.73 -2.18
C LEU A 226 3.75 2.25 -1.95
N LYS A 227 2.69 2.94 -1.52
CA LYS A 227 2.74 4.40 -1.23
C LYS A 227 3.69 4.75 -0.09
N GLN A 228 3.76 3.89 0.93
CA GLN A 228 4.56 4.17 2.11
C GLN A 228 5.97 3.58 2.06
N SER A 229 6.25 2.72 1.07
CA SER A 229 7.58 2.18 0.82
C SER A 229 8.50 3.24 0.21
N ILE A 230 9.68 3.38 0.79
CA ILE A 230 10.76 4.24 0.31
C ILE A 230 11.93 3.31 0.00
N PRO A 231 12.15 2.97 -1.28
CA PRO A 231 13.31 2.18 -1.67
C PRO A 231 14.60 2.99 -1.44
N LEU A 232 15.53 2.46 -0.65
CA LEU A 232 16.81 3.12 -0.32
C LEU A 232 18.00 2.41 -1.00
N PHE A 233 17.77 1.94 -2.23
CA PHE A 233 18.70 1.04 -2.94
C PHE A 233 20.02 1.67 -3.41
N SER A 234 20.29 2.93 -3.06
CA SER A 234 21.48 3.67 -3.51
C SER A 234 22.79 3.14 -2.93
N GLN A 235 22.75 2.48 -1.76
CA GLN A 235 23.94 1.92 -1.08
C GLN A 235 23.86 0.40 -0.90
N ASP A 236 22.66 -0.16 -0.76
CA ASP A 236 22.42 -1.61 -0.64
C ASP A 236 21.09 -1.98 -1.32
N LYS A 237 21.07 -3.07 -2.09
CA LYS A 237 19.90 -3.55 -2.86
C LYS A 237 18.68 -3.95 -2.00
N LYS A 238 18.82 -3.95 -0.67
CA LYS A 238 17.76 -4.35 0.26
C LYS A 238 17.31 -3.25 1.21
N SER A 239 18.01 -2.12 1.32
CA SER A 239 17.64 -1.08 2.27
C SER A 239 16.32 -0.39 1.88
N PHE A 240 15.46 -0.12 2.87
CA PHE A 240 14.12 0.43 2.66
C PHE A 240 13.62 1.17 3.89
N ALA A 241 12.64 2.06 3.70
CA ALA A 241 11.83 2.57 4.80
C ALA A 241 10.35 2.37 4.54
N PHE A 242 9.59 2.19 5.60
CA PHE A 242 8.14 2.09 5.59
C PHE A 242 7.60 2.91 6.77
N LEU A 243 7.21 4.16 6.50
CA LEU A 243 7.03 5.19 7.54
C LEU A 243 5.70 5.92 7.39
N PHE A 244 4.82 5.86 8.38
CA PHE A 244 3.53 6.54 8.43
C PHE A 244 3.59 7.83 9.23
N ASP A 245 2.86 8.85 8.78
CA ASP A 245 2.64 10.05 9.59
C ASP A 245 1.73 9.70 10.77
N MET A 246 2.24 9.81 12.00
CA MET A 246 1.50 9.40 13.19
C MET A 246 0.28 10.26 13.47
N ASN A 247 0.31 11.54 13.11
CA ASN A 247 -0.83 12.44 13.31
C ASN A 247 -2.00 11.95 12.44
N ILE A 248 -1.75 11.75 11.14
CA ILE A 248 -2.75 11.27 10.19
C ILE A 248 -3.25 9.87 10.57
N LEU A 249 -2.36 8.99 11.01
CA LEU A 249 -2.74 7.65 11.45
C LEU A 249 -3.67 7.69 12.66
N PHE A 250 -3.33 8.49 13.67
CA PHE A 250 -4.12 8.65 14.88
C PHE A 250 -5.51 9.23 14.57
N GLU A 251 -5.58 10.27 13.74
CA GLU A 251 -6.85 10.85 13.27
C GLU A 251 -7.75 9.80 12.60
N LYS A 252 -7.20 9.04 11.65
CA LYS A 252 -7.95 7.97 10.97
C LYS A 252 -8.41 6.88 11.93
N PHE A 253 -7.55 6.50 12.88
CA PHE A 253 -7.85 5.51 13.91
C PHE A 253 -9.05 5.96 14.75
N ILE A 254 -9.00 7.16 15.32
CA ILE A 254 -10.09 7.72 16.14
C ILE A 254 -11.36 7.93 15.32
N ALA A 255 -11.26 8.49 14.10
CA ALA A 255 -12.41 8.70 13.23
C ALA A 255 -13.15 7.41 12.94
N ARG A 256 -12.41 6.30 12.78
CA ARG A 256 -13.01 4.99 12.59
C ARG A 256 -13.71 4.46 13.84
N ILE A 257 -13.12 4.62 15.03
CA ILE A 257 -13.77 4.25 16.30
C ILE A 257 -15.08 5.03 16.45
N LEU A 258 -15.08 6.32 16.10
CA LEU A 258 -16.27 7.16 16.17
C LEU A 258 -17.35 6.73 15.17
N LYS A 259 -16.98 6.32 13.95
CA LYS A 259 -17.92 5.78 12.94
C LYS A 259 -18.65 4.51 13.38
N GLU A 260 -18.08 3.75 14.32
CA GLU A 260 -18.77 2.59 14.89
C GLU A 260 -19.83 2.99 15.94
N LYS A 261 -19.77 4.22 16.46
CA LYS A 261 -20.67 4.73 17.50
C LYS A 261 -21.64 5.81 17.02
N TYR A 262 -21.31 6.52 15.95
CA TYR A 262 -22.06 7.67 15.44
C TYR A 262 -22.18 7.58 13.93
N ASP A 263 -23.37 7.86 13.40
CA ASP A 263 -23.66 7.76 11.97
C ASP A 263 -22.99 8.86 11.13
N ASP A 264 -22.90 10.09 11.67
CA ASP A 264 -22.42 11.27 10.95
C ASP A 264 -21.01 11.70 11.39
N VAL A 265 -20.00 10.90 11.03
CA VAL A 265 -18.58 11.22 11.29
C VAL A 265 -17.84 11.51 9.98
N GLU A 266 -17.30 12.71 9.88
CA GLU A 266 -16.55 13.21 8.71
C GLU A 266 -15.11 13.55 9.12
N ILE A 267 -14.15 13.18 8.26
CA ILE A 267 -12.79 13.73 8.28
C ILE A 267 -12.78 14.81 7.20
N PRO A 268 -12.76 16.10 7.56
CA PRO A 268 -12.92 17.17 6.59
C PRO A 268 -11.62 17.41 5.83
N ASN A 269 -11.74 17.63 4.53
CA ASN A 269 -10.60 17.85 3.63
C ASN A 269 -10.19 19.33 3.51
N GLY A 270 -10.70 20.22 4.38
CA GLY A 270 -10.49 21.66 4.25
C GLY A 270 -10.90 22.47 5.48
N TYR A 271 -10.81 23.79 5.35
CA TYR A 271 -11.20 24.73 6.40
C TYR A 271 -12.72 24.87 6.49
N ILE A 272 -13.20 25.11 7.70
CA ILE A 272 -14.58 25.43 8.01
C ILE A 272 -14.59 26.77 8.73
N SER A 273 -15.49 27.66 8.32
CA SER A 273 -15.71 28.91 9.01
C SER A 273 -16.59 28.68 10.23
N PHE A 274 -16.08 29.01 11.41
CA PHE A 274 -16.83 28.95 12.66
C PHE A 274 -16.61 30.24 13.44
N GLY A 275 -17.68 31.04 13.62
CA GLY A 275 -17.61 32.30 14.35
C GLY A 275 -16.63 33.32 13.74
N GLY A 276 -16.42 33.31 12.42
CA GLY A 276 -15.46 34.19 11.72
C GLY A 276 -14.01 33.68 11.71
N LEU A 277 -13.72 32.53 12.34
CA LEU A 277 -12.42 31.86 12.27
C LEU A 277 -12.45 30.74 11.23
N ASN A 278 -11.38 30.62 10.45
CA ASN A 278 -11.17 29.49 9.55
C ASN A 278 -10.39 28.40 10.29
N LEU A 279 -11.10 27.35 10.71
CA LEU A 279 -10.53 26.20 11.42
C LEU A 279 -10.40 25.02 10.46
N LYS A 280 -9.33 24.24 10.60
CA LYS A 280 -9.22 22.92 9.96
C LYS A 280 -9.39 21.86 11.06
N PRO A 281 -10.62 21.40 11.34
CA PRO A 281 -10.83 20.37 12.34
C PRO A 281 -10.31 19.02 11.86
N ASP A 282 -9.84 18.19 12.79
CA ASP A 282 -9.32 16.86 12.44
C ASP A 282 -10.47 15.86 12.22
N ILE A 283 -11.53 15.97 13.02
CA ILE A 283 -12.72 15.11 12.96
C ILE A 283 -13.96 15.95 13.29
N ILE A 284 -15.04 15.74 12.54
CA ILE A 284 -16.35 16.31 12.83
C ILE A 284 -17.33 15.19 13.10
N VAL A 285 -18.05 15.29 14.21
CA VAL A 285 -19.15 14.41 14.57
C VAL A 285 -20.42 15.25 14.63
N LYS A 286 -21.36 15.03 13.69
CA LYS A 286 -22.65 15.73 13.67
C LYS A 286 -23.70 14.85 14.35
N SER A 287 -23.72 14.79 15.68
CA SER A 287 -24.76 14.03 16.37
C SER A 287 -25.90 14.94 16.83
N LYS A 288 -27.16 14.63 16.45
CA LYS A 288 -28.36 15.24 17.07
C LYS A 288 -28.50 14.89 18.57
N ASN A 289 -27.73 13.93 19.09
CA ASN A 289 -27.92 13.31 20.41
C ASN A 289 -26.78 13.55 21.41
N LEU A 290 -25.86 14.49 21.16
CA LEU A 290 -24.77 14.80 22.11
C LEU A 290 -25.27 15.33 23.47
N ASN A 291 -26.53 15.80 23.57
CA ASN A 291 -27.08 16.38 24.79
C ASN A 291 -27.68 15.38 25.81
N ASN A 292 -27.75 14.08 25.52
CA ASN A 292 -28.52 13.14 26.37
C ASN A 292 -27.72 12.07 27.11
N ARG A 293 -26.38 12.10 27.09
CA ARG A 293 -25.56 11.16 27.89
C ARG A 293 -24.25 11.80 28.33
N LEU A 294 -24.31 12.55 29.43
CA LEU A 294 -23.23 12.72 30.40
C LEU A 294 -23.72 12.26 31.76
#